data_AF-A0A811ZRM9-F1
#
_entry.id   AF-A0A811ZRM9-F1
#
_cell.length_a   1.000
_cell.length_b   1.000
_cell.length_c   1.000
_cell.angle_alpha   90.00
_cell.angle_beta   90.00
_cell.angle_gamma   90.00
#
_symmetry.space_group_name_H-M   'P 1'
#
loop_
_entity.id
_entity.type
_entity.pdbx_description
1 polymer ?
#
loop_
_entity_poly.entity_id
_entity_poly.type
_entity_poly.pdbx_seq_one_letter_code
_entity_poly.pdbx_strand_id
1 'polypeptide(L)' 'MVLRYPMATGLNKGHKGTKNVSKLRHSHHCHRRLTQHIKFLLKVSKDKRALKFIKKQELSNVLEAVRKAAAKKD' A
#
# COMPACT_ATOMS: atom_id res chain seq x y z
N MET A 1 5.73 9.50 48.32
CA MET A 1 5.20 9.99 47.02
C MET A 1 6.38 10.24 46.09
N VAL A 2 6.30 9.83 44.81
CA VAL A 2 7.38 10.04 43.82
C VAL A 2 6.92 11.06 42.78
N LEU A 3 7.65 12.18 42.68
CA LEU A 3 7.44 13.20 41.66
C LEU A 3 7.86 12.63 40.28
N ARG A 4 6.89 12.42 39.38
CA ARG A 4 7.14 11.97 38.00
C ARG A 4 7.20 13.18 37.06
N TYR A 5 8.39 13.73 36.86
CA TYR A 5 8.61 14.77 35.84
C TYR A 5 8.67 14.15 34.43
N PRO A 6 8.10 14.81 33.40
CA PRO A 6 8.25 14.37 32.02
C PRO A 6 9.71 14.53 31.59
N MET A 7 10.45 13.41 31.56
CA MET A 7 11.86 13.39 31.16
C MET A 7 12.00 12.91 29.71
N ALA A 8 12.93 13.49 28.96
CA ALA A 8 13.29 13.06 27.61
C ALA A 8 14.20 11.79 27.63
N THR A 9 13.90 10.85 28.52
CA THR A 9 14.63 9.59 28.75
C THR A 9 13.63 8.40 28.68
N GLY A 10 14.09 7.20 28.26
CA GLY A 10 13.23 6.01 28.11
C GLY A 10 12.42 5.87 26.80
N LEU A 11 11.58 4.85 26.69
CA LEU A 11 10.75 4.57 25.50
C LEU A 11 9.49 5.46 25.39
N ASN A 12 9.11 6.10 26.49
CA ASN A 12 7.97 7.02 26.56
C ASN A 12 8.39 8.48 26.42
N LYS A 13 9.46 8.72 25.63
CA LYS A 13 9.94 10.05 25.28
C LYS A 13 8.95 10.76 24.36
N GLY A 14 8.82 12.06 24.54
CA GLY A 14 8.04 12.95 23.67
C GLY A 14 7.04 13.80 24.43
N HIS A 15 6.48 14.79 23.73
CA HIS A 15 5.41 15.61 24.27
C HIS A 15 4.15 14.74 24.47
N LYS A 16 3.50 14.87 25.63
CA LYS A 16 2.27 14.12 25.93
C LYS A 16 1.13 14.67 25.09
N GLY A 17 0.98 14.13 23.88
CA GLY A 17 -0.15 14.38 23.00
C GLY A 17 -1.23 13.30 23.14
N THR A 18 -2.48 13.67 22.86
CA THR A 18 -3.57 12.71 22.67
C THR A 18 -3.45 12.09 21.27
N LYS A 19 -3.66 10.79 21.14
CA LYS A 19 -3.63 10.12 19.82
C LYS A 19 -4.96 10.36 19.10
N ASN A 20 -4.92 10.97 17.91
CA ASN A 20 -6.09 11.10 17.05
C ASN A 20 -6.27 9.82 16.21
N VAL A 21 -7.31 9.03 16.52
CA VAL A 21 -7.68 7.81 15.79
C VAL A 21 -8.66 8.14 14.67
N SER A 22 -8.16 8.78 13.62
CA SER A 22 -8.92 9.04 12.40
C SER A 22 -8.95 7.83 11.46
N LYS A 23 -9.94 7.76 10.57
CA LYS A 23 -9.98 6.73 9.50
C LYS A 23 -8.68 6.78 8.67
N LEU A 24 -8.18 5.59 8.30
CA LEU A 24 -6.98 5.44 7.49
C LEU A 24 -7.19 6.08 6.10
N ARG A 25 -6.19 6.83 5.60
CA ARG A 25 -6.27 7.47 4.27
C ARG A 25 -6.44 6.44 3.16
N HIS A 26 -7.17 6.79 2.11
CA HIS A 26 -7.46 5.93 0.96
C HIS A 26 -6.19 5.38 0.30
N SER A 27 -5.10 6.17 0.25
CA SER A 27 -3.79 5.74 -0.29
C SER A 27 -3.23 4.50 0.42
N HIS A 28 -3.35 4.41 1.74
CA HIS A 28 -2.90 3.25 2.50
C HIS A 28 -3.77 2.02 2.29
N HIS A 29 -5.05 2.22 1.95
CA HIS A 29 -5.99 1.14 1.67
C HIS A 29 -5.72 0.48 0.32
N CYS A 30 -5.43 1.29 -0.71
CA CYS A 30 -5.17 0.81 -2.06
C CYS A 30 -3.80 0.15 -2.20
N HIS A 31 -2.76 0.67 -1.54
CA HIS A 31 -1.42 0.09 -1.63
C HIS A 31 -1.32 -1.34 -1.06
N ARG A 32 -2.18 -1.70 -0.09
CA ARG A 32 -2.09 -2.99 0.60
C ARG A 32 -3.03 -4.06 0.06
N ARG A 33 -3.83 -3.77 -0.97
CA ARG A 33 -4.86 -4.68 -1.48
C ARG A 33 -4.51 -5.20 -2.88
N LEU A 34 -4.14 -6.48 -2.94
CA LEU A 34 -4.16 -7.26 -4.18
C LEU A 34 -5.62 -7.48 -4.62
N THR A 35 -5.94 -7.21 -5.88
CA THR A 35 -7.28 -7.43 -6.45
C THR A 35 -7.58 -8.94 -6.54
N GLN A 36 -8.87 -9.31 -6.52
CA GLN A 36 -9.29 -10.73 -6.48
C GLN A 36 -8.77 -11.53 -7.68
N HIS A 37 -8.74 -10.91 -8.86
CA HIS A 37 -8.20 -11.49 -10.08
C HIS A 37 -6.73 -11.88 -9.93
N ILE A 38 -5.91 -10.99 -9.35
CA ILE A 38 -4.48 -11.25 -9.15
C ILE A 38 -4.27 -12.37 -8.12
N LYS A 39 -5.05 -12.38 -7.02
CA LYS A 39 -5.00 -13.47 -6.03
C LYS A 39 -5.36 -14.83 -6.64
N PHE A 40 -6.38 -14.88 -7.51
CA PHE A 40 -6.77 -16.10 -8.20
C PHE A 40 -5.65 -16.61 -9.13
N LEU A 41 -5.08 -15.73 -9.94
CA LEU A 41 -3.97 -16.07 -10.82
C LEU A 41 -2.72 -16.56 -10.06
N LEU A 42 -2.38 -15.90 -8.94
CA LEU A 42 -1.28 -16.32 -8.06
C LEU A 42 -1.55 -17.67 -7.38
N LYS A 43 -2.82 -18.00 -7.10
CA LYS A 43 -3.20 -19.27 -6.48
C LYS A 43 -3.11 -20.45 -7.46
N VAL A 44 -3.46 -20.21 -8.73
CA VAL A 44 -3.44 -21.23 -9.80
C VAL A 44 -2.03 -21.41 -10.35
N SER A 45 -1.23 -20.35 -10.39
CA SER A 45 0.12 -20.37 -10.96
C SER A 45 1.18 -20.86 -9.95
N LYS A 46 1.64 -22.12 -10.11
CA LYS A 46 2.82 -22.66 -9.40
C LYS A 46 4.11 -22.51 -10.21
N ASP A 47 3.99 -22.27 -11.51
CA ASP A 47 5.10 -22.18 -12.44
C ASP A 47 5.71 -20.78 -12.50
N LYS A 48 7.03 -20.70 -12.28
CA LYS A 48 7.81 -19.45 -12.42
C LYS A 48 7.60 -18.75 -13.75
N ARG A 49 7.38 -19.51 -14.84
CA ARG A 49 7.20 -18.96 -16.18
C ARG A 49 5.84 -18.28 -16.34
N ALA A 50 4.78 -18.88 -15.81
CA ALA A 50 3.44 -18.32 -15.82
C ALA A 50 3.36 -17.05 -14.96
N LEU A 51 4.01 -17.03 -13.80
CA LEU A 51 4.09 -15.84 -12.95
C LEU A 51 4.78 -14.65 -13.63
N LYS A 52 5.89 -14.90 -14.34
CA LYS A 52 6.59 -13.88 -15.14
C LYS A 52 5.70 -13.32 -16.26
N PHE A 53 4.89 -14.18 -16.88
CA PHE A 53 3.97 -13.78 -17.94
C PHE A 53 2.85 -12.88 -17.40
N ILE A 54 2.23 -13.25 -16.27
CA ILE A 54 1.20 -12.44 -15.60
C ILE A 54 1.75 -11.05 -15.25
N LYS A 55 2.94 -10.98 -14.65
CA LYS A 55 3.58 -9.70 -14.29
C LYS A 55 3.88 -8.83 -15.52
N LYS A 56 4.24 -9.44 -16.65
CA LYS A 56 4.45 -8.73 -17.92
C LYS A 56 3.14 -8.18 -18.48
N GLN A 57 2.05 -8.94 -18.38
CA GLN A 57 0.73 -8.52 -18.86
C GLN A 57 0.14 -7.36 -18.02
N GLU A 58 0.39 -7.37 -16.71
CA GLU A 58 -0.01 -6.24 -15.85
C GLU A 58 0.65 -4.92 -16.28
N LEU A 59 1.95 -4.95 -16.57
CA LEU A 59 2.70 -3.77 -17.04
C LEU A 59 2.18 -3.25 -18.39
N SER A 60 1.84 -4.14 -19.33
CA SER A 60 1.25 -3.72 -20.61
C SER A 60 -0.11 -3.06 -20.42
N ASN A 61 -0.97 -3.60 -19.53
CA ASN A 61 -2.30 -3.03 -19.29
C ASN A 61 -2.22 -1.62 -18.69
N VAL A 62 -1.25 -1.38 -17.80
CA VAL A 62 -0.99 -0.04 -17.24
C VAL A 62 -0.52 0.92 -18.33
N LEU A 63 0.40 0.48 -19.20
CA LEU A 63 0.88 1.30 -20.31
C LEU A 63 -0.24 1.67 -21.29
N GLU A 64 -1.11 0.73 -21.62
CA GLU A 64 -2.28 0.96 -22.48
C GLU A 64 -3.27 1.94 -21.85
N ALA A 65 -3.49 1.86 -20.54
CA ALA A 65 -4.31 2.83 -19.83
C ALA A 65 -3.69 4.24 -19.84
N VAL A 66 -2.36 4.35 -19.66
CA VAL A 66 -1.64 5.62 -19.73
C VAL A 66 -1.73 6.24 -21.12
N ARG A 67 -1.57 5.44 -22.19
CA ARG A 67 -1.74 5.89 -23.58
C ARG A 67 -3.15 6.40 -23.86
N LYS A 68 -4.17 5.68 -23.40
CA LYS A 68 -5.58 6.10 -23.52
C LYS A 68 -5.89 7.38 -22.74
N ALA A 69 -5.27 7.58 -21.58
CA ALA A 69 -5.45 8.79 -20.79
C ALA A 69 -4.75 10.00 -21.44
N ALA A 70 -3.58 9.80 -22.06
CA ALA A 70 -2.87 10.83 -22.80
C ALA A 70 -3.66 11.28 -24.04
N ALA A 71 -4.25 10.34 -24.78
CA ALA A 71 -5.07 10.63 -25.96
C ALA A 71 -6.43 11.29 -25.66
N LYS A 72 -6.79 11.46 -24.39
CA LYS A 72 -8.03 12.12 -23.94
C LYS A 72 -7.78 13.51 -23.34
N LYS A 73 -6.53 13.99 -23.32
CA LYS A 73 -6.15 15.29 -22.76
C LYS A 73 -6.18 16.44 -23.77
N ASP A 74 -6.54 16.15 -25.02
CA ASP A 74 -6.93 17.10 -26.06
C ASP A 74 -8.46 17.20 -26.12
#